data_AF-A0A537MVP9-F1
#
_entry.id   AF-A0A537MVP9-F1
#
_cell.length_a   1.000
_cell.length_b   1.000
_cell.length_c   1.000
_cell.angle_alpha   90.00
_cell.angle_beta   90.00
_cell.angle_gamma   90.00
#
_symmetry.space_group_name_H-M   'P 1'
#
loop_
_entity.id
_entity.type
_entity.pdbx_description
1 polymer ?
#
loop_
_entity_poly.entity_id
_entity_poly.type
_entity_poly.pdbx_seq_one_letter_code
_entity_poly.pdbx_strand_id
1 'polypeptide(L)'
;MNKFHRGYMAPKSSIIQTSSVARVTKPNDSESFMLMHEVPESDPRFGRPLDGPNLWPDLPGFRAAVEAYEQAMHAFCLRLLSPLALALGLPREWFAPHFQKPTTFLRLLHYPPHAKDAADDAFGSAPHT
;
A
#
# COMPACT_ATOMS: atom_id res chain seq x y z
N MET A 1 -12.69 4.64 3.65
CA MET A 1 -11.81 5.26 2.62
C MET A 1 -12.16 6.73 2.40
N ASN A 2 -11.20 7.65 2.44
CA ASN A 2 -11.41 9.07 2.05
C ASN A 2 -11.12 9.30 0.54
N LYS A 3 -11.38 10.54 0.07
CA LYS A 3 -11.12 10.97 -1.32
C LYS A 3 -9.64 10.88 -1.75
N PHE A 4 -8.72 10.80 -0.79
CA PHE A 4 -7.28 10.66 -1.04
C PHE A 4 -6.84 9.21 -1.08
N HIS A 5 -7.76 8.23 -1.00
CA HIS A 5 -7.44 6.81 -0.99
C HIS A 5 -6.81 6.31 0.33
N ARG A 6 -7.28 6.81 1.47
CA ARG A 6 -6.81 6.44 2.82
C ARG A 6 -7.88 5.82 3.70
N GLY A 7 -7.44 4.98 4.64
CA GLY A 7 -8.25 4.44 5.73
C GLY A 7 -8.66 2.98 5.52
N TYR A 8 -9.67 2.57 6.27
CA TYR A 8 -10.14 1.20 6.29
C TYR A 8 -10.99 0.83 5.08
N MET A 9 -10.79 -0.40 4.59
CA MET A 9 -11.58 -1.12 3.62
C MET A 9 -12.05 -2.44 4.25
N ALA A 10 -13.37 -2.62 4.30
CA ALA A 10 -13.98 -3.84 4.81
C ALA A 10 -13.72 -5.03 3.85
N PRO A 11 -13.83 -6.27 4.35
CA PRO A 11 -13.73 -7.44 3.50
C PRO A 11 -14.80 -7.42 2.42
N LYS A 12 -14.50 -8.05 1.28
CA LYS A 12 -15.39 -8.15 0.11
C LYS A 12 -15.75 -6.81 -0.53
N SER A 13 -14.96 -5.76 -0.29
CA SER A 13 -15.18 -4.43 -0.86
C SER A 13 -14.38 -4.15 -2.14
N SER A 14 -13.57 -5.09 -2.62
CA SER A 14 -12.68 -4.91 -3.77
C SER A 14 -12.64 -6.16 -4.64
N ILE A 15 -12.76 -5.99 -5.95
CA ILE A 15 -12.53 -7.04 -6.96
C ILE A 15 -11.28 -6.63 -7.74
N ILE A 16 -10.27 -7.48 -7.77
CA ILE A 16 -9.06 -7.25 -8.56
C ILE A 16 -9.20 -7.98 -9.90
N GLN A 17 -9.26 -7.23 -11.00
CA GLN A 17 -9.40 -7.77 -12.36
C GLN A 17 -8.18 -7.43 -13.23
N THR A 18 -6.98 -7.48 -12.67
CA THR A 18 -5.75 -7.10 -13.38
C THR A 18 -4.98 -8.29 -13.96
N SER A 19 -5.44 -9.51 -13.70
CA SER A 19 -4.75 -10.74 -14.10
C SER A 19 -5.26 -11.32 -15.42
N SER A 20 -4.33 -11.80 -16.24
CA SER A 20 -4.61 -12.62 -17.43
C SER A 20 -4.73 -14.12 -17.14
N VAL A 21 -4.38 -14.56 -15.91
CA VAL A 21 -4.30 -15.99 -15.55
C VAL A 21 -5.53 -16.50 -14.79
N ALA A 22 -6.40 -15.60 -14.32
CA ALA A 22 -7.63 -15.98 -13.62
C ALA A 22 -8.77 -15.02 -13.96
N ARG A 23 -9.96 -15.57 -14.24
CA ARG A 23 -11.18 -14.77 -14.34
C ARG A 23 -11.73 -14.52 -12.94
N VAL A 24 -11.46 -13.35 -12.39
CA VAL A 24 -11.87 -12.96 -11.03
C VAL A 24 -13.28 -12.37 -11.08
N THR A 25 -14.24 -13.07 -10.50
CA THR A 25 -15.65 -12.64 -10.45
C THR A 25 -16.13 -12.32 -9.03
N LYS A 26 -15.35 -12.70 -8.01
CA LYS A 26 -15.68 -12.51 -6.59
C LYS A 26 -14.79 -11.45 -5.94
N PRO A 27 -15.33 -10.68 -4.98
CA PRO A 27 -14.52 -9.78 -4.16
C PRO A 27 -13.50 -10.55 -3.31
N ASN A 28 -12.38 -9.89 -3.04
CA ASN A 28 -11.33 -10.40 -2.16
C ASN A 28 -11.84 -10.54 -0.72
N ASP A 29 -11.52 -11.67 -0.10
CA ASP A 29 -11.79 -11.94 1.30
C ASP A 29 -10.61 -11.45 2.16
N SER A 30 -10.38 -10.13 2.13
CA SER A 30 -9.40 -9.44 2.96
C SER A 30 -9.92 -8.09 3.37
N GLU A 31 -9.68 -7.72 4.62
CA GLU A 31 -9.82 -6.34 5.06
C GLU A 31 -8.48 -5.62 4.96
N SER A 32 -8.52 -4.30 4.88
CA SER A 32 -7.30 -3.51 4.70
C SER A 32 -7.36 -2.17 5.39
N PHE A 33 -6.22 -1.70 5.86
CA PHE A 33 -6.01 -0.32 6.25
C PHE A 33 -4.93 0.30 5.35
N MET A 34 -5.29 1.37 4.64
CA MET A 34 -4.44 2.00 3.63
C MET A 34 -3.91 3.34 4.13
N LEU A 35 -2.60 3.51 4.03
CA LEU A 35 -1.90 4.78 4.23
C LEU A 35 -0.90 5.04 3.10
N MET A 36 -0.58 6.31 2.90
CA MET A 36 0.49 6.75 2.00
C MET A 36 1.20 7.95 2.64
N HIS A 37 2.17 8.52 1.95
CA HIS A 37 2.80 9.78 2.35
C HIS A 37 1.73 10.83 2.67
N GLU A 38 1.90 11.53 3.79
CA GLU A 38 1.02 12.64 4.15
C GLU A 38 1.49 13.91 3.45
N VAL A 39 0.53 14.66 2.91
CA VAL A 39 0.76 15.99 2.34
C VAL A 39 0.06 17.00 3.24
N PRO A 40 0.79 17.93 3.89
CA PRO A 40 0.19 18.95 4.75
C PRO A 40 -0.58 19.98 3.92
N GLU A 41 -1.56 20.64 4.53
CA GLU A 41 -2.39 21.67 3.88
C GLU A 41 -1.57 22.85 3.30
N SER A 42 -0.39 23.10 3.87
CA SER A 42 0.54 24.13 3.39
C SER A 42 1.29 23.77 2.10
N ASP A 43 1.25 22.51 1.66
CA ASP A 43 1.95 22.05 0.46
C ASP A 43 1.08 22.31 -0.80
N PRO A 44 1.63 22.88 -1.90
CA PRO A 44 0.90 23.11 -3.15
C PRO A 44 0.31 21.86 -3.83
N ARG A 45 0.69 20.66 -3.38
CA ARG A 45 0.12 19.39 -3.83
C ARG A 45 -1.17 19.02 -3.11
N PHE A 46 -1.44 19.60 -1.94
CA PHE A 46 -2.61 19.26 -1.15
C PHE A 46 -3.89 19.35 -1.98
N GLY A 47 -4.74 18.32 -1.90
CA GLY A 47 -5.99 18.27 -2.65
C GLY A 47 -5.90 17.56 -4.00
N ARG A 48 -4.69 17.30 -4.53
CA ARG A 48 -4.51 16.45 -5.72
C ARG A 48 -4.88 14.99 -5.42
N PRO A 49 -5.16 14.17 -6.45
CA PRO A 49 -5.33 12.73 -6.25
C PRO A 49 -4.16 12.15 -5.46
N LEU A 50 -4.46 11.38 -4.41
CA LEU A 50 -3.51 10.75 -3.49
C LEU A 50 -2.73 11.69 -2.56
N ASP A 51 -2.85 13.01 -2.67
CA ASP A 51 -2.12 13.98 -1.84
C ASP A 51 -3.02 14.60 -0.76
N GLY A 52 -2.98 14.01 0.44
CA GLY A 52 -3.74 14.46 1.60
C GLY A 52 -3.42 13.67 2.88
N PRO A 53 -4.18 13.88 3.97
CA PRO A 53 -3.92 13.25 5.26
C PRO A 53 -4.39 11.80 5.32
N ASN A 54 -3.73 11.00 6.15
CA ASN A 54 -4.16 9.64 6.50
C ASN A 54 -5.39 9.68 7.43
N LEU A 55 -6.21 8.64 7.37
CA LEU A 55 -7.34 8.44 8.28
C LEU A 55 -6.95 7.49 9.40
N TRP A 56 -6.41 8.02 10.49
CA TRP A 56 -6.00 7.22 11.64
C TRP A 56 -7.19 6.78 12.49
N PRO A 57 -7.24 5.51 12.93
CA PRO A 57 -8.25 5.07 13.88
C PRO A 57 -7.92 5.59 15.29
N ASP A 58 -8.95 5.75 16.11
CA ASP A 58 -8.79 6.05 17.53
C ASP A 58 -8.45 4.76 18.32
N LEU A 59 -7.23 4.27 18.09
CA LEU A 59 -6.68 3.07 18.73
C LEU A 59 -5.32 3.42 19.36
N PRO A 60 -5.19 3.35 20.70
CA PRO A 60 -3.95 3.67 21.39
C PRO A 60 -2.75 2.89 20.82
N GLY A 61 -1.68 3.61 20.49
CA GLY A 61 -0.43 3.03 19.98
C GLY A 61 -0.45 2.62 18.49
N PHE A 62 -1.62 2.56 17.84
CA PHE A 62 -1.72 2.12 16.44
C PHE A 62 -0.92 3.01 15.49
N ARG A 63 -1.18 4.33 15.54
CA ARG A 63 -0.49 5.30 14.67
C ARG A 63 1.03 5.24 14.86
N ALA A 64 1.50 5.27 16.11
CA ALA A 64 2.92 5.27 16.42
C ALA A 64 3.63 4.00 15.92
N ALA A 65 3.02 2.83 16.09
CA ALA A 65 3.59 1.57 15.60
C ALA A 65 3.68 1.54 14.06
N VAL A 66 2.64 2.02 13.38
CA VAL A 66 2.57 2.03 11.92
C VAL A 66 3.53 3.06 11.31
N GLU A 67 3.63 4.26 11.88
CA GLU A 67 4.60 5.28 11.45
C GLU A 67 6.05 4.81 11.67
N ALA A 68 6.34 4.15 12.80
CA ALA A 68 7.66 3.58 13.04
C ALA A 68 8.04 2.51 12.00
N TYR A 69 7.10 1.65 11.64
CA TYR A 69 7.30 0.66 10.58
C TYR A 69 7.49 1.31 9.20
N GLU A 70 6.67 2.30 8.85
CA GLU A 70 6.77 3.02 7.57
C GLU A 70 8.14 3.70 7.42
N GLN A 71 8.61 4.39 8.46
CA GLN A 71 9.92 5.05 8.47
C GLN A 71 11.06 4.04 8.31
N ALA A 72 11.00 2.91 9.02
CA ALA A 72 12.01 1.86 8.94
C ALA A 72 12.08 1.26 7.53
N MET A 73 10.92 0.96 6.93
CA MET A 73 10.84 0.42 5.58
C MET A 73 11.26 1.44 4.52
N HIS A 74 10.91 2.71 4.68
CA HIS A 74 11.34 3.78 3.78
C HIS A 74 12.87 3.90 3.77
N ALA A 75 13.50 3.97 4.95
CA ALA A 75 14.95 4.01 5.06
C ALA A 75 15.63 2.76 4.46
N PHE A 76 15.04 1.58 4.65
CA PHE A 76 15.52 0.34 4.04
C PHE A 76 15.42 0.37 2.51
N CYS A 77 14.28 0.77 1.95
CA CYS A 77 14.06 0.86 0.50
C CYS A 77 15.03 1.85 -0.16
N LEU A 78 15.29 3.01 0.44
CA LEU A 78 16.27 3.96 -0.09
C LEU A 78 17.69 3.37 -0.15
N ARG A 79 18.06 2.53 0.83
CA ARG A 79 19.36 1.83 0.83
C ARG A 79 19.45 0.74 -0.25
N LEU A 80 18.32 0.19 -0.70
CA LEU A 80 18.29 -0.80 -1.78
C LEU A 80 18.49 -0.17 -3.18
N LEU A 81 18.25 1.13 -3.34
CA LEU A 81 18.39 1.79 -4.63
C LEU A 81 19.80 1.68 -5.21
N SER A 82 20.82 1.92 -4.38
CA SER A 82 22.22 1.84 -4.79
C SER A 82 22.66 0.44 -5.27
N PRO A 83 22.45 -0.66 -4.51
CA PRO A 83 22.81 -2.00 -5.00
C PRO A 83 21.99 -2.42 -6.22
N LEU A 84 20.72 -2.01 -6.35
CA LEU A 84 19.93 -2.28 -7.56
C LEU A 84 20.51 -1.57 -8.78
N ALA A 85 20.94 -0.30 -8.64
CA ALA A 85 21.58 0.43 -9.73
C ALA A 85 22.87 -0.27 -10.19
N LEU A 86 23.71 -0.70 -9.24
CA LEU A 86 24.96 -1.41 -9.54
C LEU A 86 24.70 -2.77 -10.22
N ALA A 87 23.69 -3.53 -9.78
CA ALA A 87 23.32 -4.81 -10.39
C ALA A 87 22.87 -4.66 -11.86
N LEU A 88 22.35 -3.49 -12.22
CA LEU A 88 21.96 -3.13 -13.58
C LEU A 88 23.10 -2.48 -14.40
N GLY A 89 24.30 -2.36 -13.84
CA GLY A 89 25.44 -1.71 -14.51
C GLY A 89 25.34 -0.17 -14.58
N LEU A 90 24.52 0.44 -13.70
CA LEU A 90 24.28 1.88 -13.66
C LEU A 90 25.14 2.55 -12.57
N PRO A 91 25.33 3.88 -12.62
CA PRO A 91 25.92 4.63 -11.52
C PRO A 91 25.15 4.39 -10.22
N ARG A 92 25.86 4.30 -9.10
CA ARG A 92 25.28 4.03 -7.77
C ARG A 92 24.06 4.90 -7.44
N GLU A 93 24.10 6.17 -7.86
CA GLU A 93 23.06 7.15 -7.50
C GLU A 93 22.01 7.33 -8.59
N TRP A 94 21.99 6.44 -9.58
CA TRP A 94 21.08 6.53 -10.73
C TRP A 94 19.62 6.69 -10.32
N PHE A 95 19.16 5.93 -9.33
CA PHE A 95 17.77 6.00 -8.88
C PHE A 95 17.50 7.13 -7.89
N ALA A 96 18.50 7.65 -7.17
CA ALA A 96 18.28 8.58 -6.06
C ALA A 96 17.44 9.83 -6.42
N PRO A 97 17.62 10.49 -7.58
CA PRO A 97 16.79 11.64 -7.96
C PRO A 97 15.29 11.30 -8.09
N HIS A 98 14.96 10.06 -8.47
CA HIS A 98 13.58 9.62 -8.68
C HIS A 98 12.83 9.33 -7.37
N PHE A 99 13.55 9.19 -6.25
CA PHE A 99 13.00 8.85 -4.94
C PHE A 99 13.19 9.98 -3.90
N GLN A 100 13.36 11.23 -4.33
CA GLN A 100 13.44 12.38 -3.41
C GLN A 100 12.10 12.70 -2.71
N LYS A 101 10.99 12.52 -3.44
CA LYS A 101 9.61 12.66 -2.94
C LYS A 101 8.76 11.52 -3.50
N PRO A 102 9.06 10.27 -3.11
CA PRO A 102 8.39 9.12 -3.69
C PRO A 102 6.95 9.07 -3.20
N THR A 103 6.05 8.59 -4.05
CA THR A 103 4.72 8.17 -3.61
C THR A 103 4.88 6.85 -2.87
N THR A 104 4.82 6.89 -1.53
CA THR A 104 4.85 5.66 -0.71
C THR A 104 3.44 5.19 -0.42
N PHE A 105 3.23 3.87 -0.36
CA PHE A 105 1.93 3.28 -0.06
C PHE A 105 2.14 2.05 0.83
N LEU A 106 1.42 2.00 1.94
CA LEU A 106 1.41 0.87 2.86
C LEU A 106 -0.04 0.40 3.06
N ARG A 107 -0.24 -0.89 2.82
CA ARG A 107 -1.49 -1.59 3.05
C ARG A 107 -1.31 -2.61 4.15
N LEU A 108 -1.93 -2.39 5.30
CA LEU A 108 -2.04 -3.39 6.34
C LEU A 108 -3.17 -4.33 5.96
N LEU A 109 -2.90 -5.63 5.88
CA LEU A 109 -3.83 -6.65 5.42
C LEU A 109 -4.18 -7.58 6.57
N HIS A 110 -5.46 -7.91 6.69
CA HIS A 110 -5.90 -9.03 7.52
C HIS A 110 -6.79 -9.95 6.68
N TYR A 111 -6.47 -11.23 6.71
CA TYR A 111 -7.19 -12.29 6.00
C TYR A 111 -7.96 -13.10 7.05
N PRO A 112 -9.29 -13.01 7.08
CA PRO A 112 -10.07 -13.85 7.99
C PRO A 112 -9.92 -15.33 7.61
N PRO A 113 -10.15 -16.25 8.57
CA PRO A 113 -10.20 -17.67 8.27
C PRO A 113 -11.25 -17.98 7.20
N HIS A 114 -10.89 -18.77 6.18
CA HIS A 114 -11.83 -19.25 5.18
C HIS A 114 -12.76 -20.32 5.77
N ALA A 115 -14.03 -20.30 5.34
CA ALA A 115 -14.96 -21.38 5.62
C ALA A 115 -14.47 -22.69 4.97
N LYS A 116 -14.73 -23.84 5.61
CA LYS A 116 -14.27 -25.15 5.11
C LYS A 116 -14.87 -25.53 3.75
N ASP A 117 -16.02 -24.95 3.43
CA ASP A 117 -16.79 -25.11 2.20
C ASP A 117 -16.67 -23.88 1.28
N ALA A 118 -15.65 -23.03 1.49
CA ALA A 118 -15.38 -21.93 0.58
C ALA A 118 -15.14 -22.44 -0.85
N ALA A 119 -15.70 -21.74 -1.82
CA ALA A 119 -15.50 -22.06 -3.22
C ALA A 119 -14.03 -21.85 -3.64
N ASP A 120 -13.56 -22.60 -4.62
CA ASP A 120 -12.16 -22.55 -5.09
C ASP A 120 -11.71 -21.17 -5.61
N ASP A 121 -12.65 -20.32 -6.02
CA ASP A 121 -12.44 -18.96 -6.50
C ASP A 121 -12.66 -17.88 -5.40
N ALA A 122 -12.78 -18.29 -4.13
CA ALA A 122 -12.84 -17.40 -2.97
C ALA A 122 -11.42 -16.99 -2.52
N PHE A 123 -10.81 -16.06 -3.25
CA PHE A 123 -9.47 -15.60 -2.94
C PHE A 123 -9.44 -14.60 -1.77
N GLY A 124 -8.51 -14.78 -0.84
CA GLY A 124 -8.15 -13.71 0.11
C GLY A 124 -7.60 -12.49 -0.62
N SER A 125 -6.69 -12.71 -1.57
CA SER A 125 -6.29 -11.75 -2.59
C SER A 125 -6.18 -12.47 -3.93
N ALA A 126 -6.98 -12.04 -4.91
CA ALA A 126 -6.93 -12.59 -6.25
C ALA A 126 -5.55 -12.36 -6.91
N PRO A 127 -5.14 -13.21 -7.89
CA PRO A 127 -3.90 -13.03 -8.64
C PRO A 127 -3.80 -11.63 -9.28
N HIS A 128 -2.64 -10.99 -9.16
CA HIS A 128 -2.35 -9.67 -9.70
C HIS A 128 -0.85 -9.42 -9.80
N THR A 129 -0.47 -8.33 -10.47
CA THR A 129 0.89 -7.78 -10.55
C THR A 129 0.83 -6.28 -10.31
#